data_AF-A0AAW2H134-F1
#
_entry.id   AF-A0AAW2H134-F1
#
_cell.length_a   1.000
_cell.length_b   1.000
_cell.length_c   1.000
_cell.angle_alpha   90.00
_cell.angle_beta   90.00
_cell.angle_gamma   90.00
#
_symmetry.space_group_name_H-M   'P 1'
#
loop_
_entity.id
_entity.type
_entity.pdbx_description
1 polymer ?
#
loop_
_entity_poly.entity_id
_entity_poly.type
_entity_poly.pdbx_seq_one_letter_code
_entity_poly.pdbx_strand_id
1 'polypeptide(L)'
;MNTWTLQAGYPLVTVTRNYNNSIINVTQERLLLESNDTISDLKSLWWIPITYTSKKQLNFNNTRPIKWMKAERSISFNDTNVSPSEWVIFNVQETGNYIPNQLRYNLNQ
;
A
#
# COMPACT_ATOMS: atom_id res chain seq x y z
N MET A 1 -0.79 4.41 18.13
CA MET A 1 -2.22 4.53 17.76
C MET A 1 -2.65 5.94 17.41
N ASN A 2 -1.93 7.00 17.82
CA ASN A 2 -2.33 8.40 17.57
C ASN A 2 -2.73 8.70 16.12
N THR A 3 -1.97 8.23 15.14
CA THR A 3 -2.29 8.44 13.71
C THR A 3 -3.58 7.74 13.25
N TRP A 4 -4.06 6.75 13.99
CA TRP A 4 -5.31 6.03 13.70
C TRP A 4 -6.52 6.58 14.44
N THR A 5 -6.31 7.23 15.59
CA THR A 5 -7.41 7.59 16.50
C THR A 5 -7.69 9.09 16.57
N LEU A 6 -6.77 9.94 16.11
CA LEU A 6 -6.87 11.41 16.26
C LEU A 6 -7.21 12.16 14.97
N GLN A 7 -7.38 11.45 13.85
CA GLN A 7 -7.74 12.05 12.56
C GLN A 7 -8.90 11.28 11.93
N ALA A 8 -9.81 12.00 11.28
CA ALA A 8 -10.95 11.41 10.60
C ALA A 8 -10.53 10.74 9.27
N GLY A 9 -11.31 9.74 8.84
CA GLY A 9 -11.09 9.02 7.59
C GLY A 9 -10.14 7.84 7.72
N TYR A 10 -9.83 7.24 6.57
CA TYR A 10 -8.99 6.06 6.46
C TYR A 10 -7.88 6.28 5.43
N PRO A 11 -6.72 5.60 5.58
CA PRO A 11 -5.73 5.59 4.52
C PRO A 11 -6.21 4.72 3.36
N LEU A 12 -6.28 5.33 2.18
CA LEU A 12 -6.26 4.64 0.90
C LEU A 12 -4.81 4.40 0.53
N VAL A 13 -4.43 3.13 0.40
CA VAL A 13 -3.07 2.71 0.08
C VAL A 13 -3.01 2.28 -1.38
N THR A 14 -2.35 3.10 -2.19
CA THR A 14 -2.16 2.83 -3.61
C THR A 14 -0.82 2.16 -3.84
N VAL A 15 -0.86 0.96 -4.42
CA VAL A 15 0.31 0.18 -4.80
C VAL A 15 0.51 0.32 -6.30
N THR A 16 1.64 0.90 -6.68
CA THR A 16 2.05 1.09 -8.07
C THR A 16 3.28 0.23 -8.34
N ARG A 17 3.14 -0.73 -9.25
CA ARG A 17 4.24 -1.60 -9.65
C ARG A 17 4.80 -1.21 -11.01
N ASN A 18 6.12 -1.04 -11.07
CA ASN A 18 6.86 -0.89 -12.31
C ASN A 18 7.42 -2.25 -12.75
N TYR A 19 6.93 -2.75 -13.87
CA TYR A 19 7.28 -4.06 -14.40
C TYR A 19 8.65 -4.11 -15.10
N ASN A 20 9.24 -2.96 -15.44
CA ASN A 20 10.54 -2.89 -16.12
C ASN A 20 11.71 -3.05 -15.14
N ASN A 21 11.59 -2.47 -13.94
CA ASN A 21 12.66 -2.46 -12.93
C ASN A 21 12.27 -3.20 -11.63
N SER A 22 11.12 -3.87 -11.60
CA SER A 22 10.61 -4.63 -10.44
C SER A 22 10.43 -3.81 -9.15
N ILE A 23 10.38 -2.48 -9.26
CA ILE A 23 10.12 -1.59 -8.13
C ILE A 23 8.63 -1.53 -7.84
N ILE A 24 8.27 -1.69 -6.57
CA ILE A 24 6.91 -1.45 -6.08
C ILE A 24 6.92 -0.20 -5.22
N ASN A 25 6.16 0.80 -5.64
CA ASN A 25 5.90 2.01 -4.88
C ASN A 25 4.55 1.89 -4.19
N VAL A 26 4.51 2.27 -2.93
CA VAL A 26 3.28 2.30 -2.12
C VAL A 26 3.10 3.72 -1.63
N THR A 27 1.96 4.32 -1.94
CA THR A 27 1.57 5.66 -1.50
C THR A 27 0.35 5.57 -0.58
N GLN A 28 0.17 6.60 0.24
CA GLN A 28 -1.03 6.74 1.06
C GLN A 28 -1.68 8.10 0.86
N GLU A 29 -3.00 8.10 0.86
CA GLU A 29 -3.83 9.30 0.84
C GLU A 29 -5.04 9.13 1.77
N ARG A 30 -5.60 10.23 2.24
CA ARG A 30 -6.81 10.18 3.08
C ARG A 30 -8.03 9.95 2.20
N LEU A 31 -8.82 8.94 2.55
CA LEU A 31 -10.17 8.73 2.05
C LEU A 31 -11.21 9.08 3.12
N LEU A 32 -12.23 9.86 2.71
CA LEU A 32 -13.43 10.13 3.48
C LEU A 32 -14.62 9.51 2.71
N LEU A 33 -15.43 8.69 3.39
CA LEU A 33 -16.52 7.95 2.74
C LEU A 33 -17.78 8.81 2.49
N GLU A 34 -17.97 9.89 3.27
CA GLU A 34 -19.24 10.64 3.32
C GLU A 34 -19.18 12.09 2.82
N SER A 35 -18.07 12.52 2.21
CA SER A 35 -17.91 13.93 1.83
C SER A 35 -17.49 14.09 0.38
N ASN A 36 -18.19 14.97 -0.35
CA ASN A 36 -17.78 15.54 -1.63
C ASN A 36 -16.47 16.37 -1.54
N ASP A 37 -15.80 16.32 -0.39
CA ASP A 37 -14.49 16.93 -0.16
C ASP A 37 -13.42 16.14 -0.93
N THR A 38 -13.19 16.61 -2.15
CA THR A 38 -12.04 16.28 -2.98
C THR A 38 -10.72 16.87 -2.45
N ILE A 39 -10.77 17.61 -1.33
CA ILE A 39 -9.58 18.17 -0.70
C ILE A 39 -8.88 17.05 0.06
N SER A 40 -7.90 16.42 -0.62
CA SER A 40 -6.91 15.60 0.04
C SER A 40 -6.25 16.43 1.14
N ASP A 41 -6.48 16.09 2.40
CA ASP A 41 -5.68 16.70 3.48
C ASP A 41 -4.25 16.23 3.29
N LEU A 42 -3.38 17.17 2.91
CA LEU A 42 -2.00 16.87 2.61
C LEU A 42 -1.19 16.47 3.88
N LYS A 43 -1.78 16.59 5.07
CA LYS A 43 -1.12 16.35 6.36
C LYS A 43 -1.48 15.01 6.98
N SER A 44 -2.68 14.48 6.72
CA SER A 44 -3.14 13.21 7.30
C SER A 44 -2.27 12.05 6.80
N LEU A 45 -1.55 11.41 7.72
CA LEU A 45 -0.62 10.30 7.48
C LEU A 45 -0.75 9.25 8.58
N TRP A 46 -0.69 7.98 8.19
CA TRP A 46 -0.85 6.82 9.05
C TRP A 46 0.43 6.03 9.18
N TRP A 47 0.57 5.35 10.32
CA TRP A 47 1.56 4.30 10.52
C TRP A 47 0.95 3.00 10.06
N ILE A 48 1.27 2.58 8.83
CA ILE A 48 0.61 1.45 8.17
C ILE A 48 1.53 0.23 8.18
N PRO A 49 1.12 -0.89 8.78
CA PRO A 49 1.82 -2.15 8.63
C PRO A 49 1.54 -2.72 7.24
N ILE A 50 2.56 -2.77 6.39
CA ILE A 50 2.44 -3.28 5.03
C ILE A 50 2.80 -4.77 5.03
N THR A 51 1.85 -5.58 4.57
CA THR A 51 2.02 -7.01 4.26
C THR A 51 1.77 -7.24 2.78
N TYR A 52 2.47 -8.20 2.21
CA TYR A 52 2.14 -8.72 0.88
C TYR A 52 2.55 -10.18 0.73
N THR A 53 1.96 -10.86 -0.24
CA THR A 53 2.39 -12.17 -0.71
C THR A 53 2.41 -12.16 -2.24
N SER A 54 3.20 -13.04 -2.85
CA SER A 54 3.35 -13.12 -4.31
C SER A 54 3.01 -14.51 -4.83
N LYS A 55 2.86 -14.63 -6.16
CA LYS A 55 2.69 -15.91 -6.84
C LYS A 55 3.78 -16.94 -6.50
N LYS A 56 4.99 -16.47 -6.21
CA LYS A 56 6.12 -17.33 -5.85
C LYS A 56 6.06 -17.80 -4.40
N GLN A 57 5.68 -16.90 -3.48
CA GLN A 57 5.66 -17.21 -2.06
C GLN A 57 4.40 -17.98 -1.63
N LEU A 58 3.22 -17.66 -2.20
CA LEU A 58 1.91 -18.29 -1.93
C LEU A 58 1.55 -18.44 -0.44
N ASN A 59 2.15 -17.63 0.42
CA ASN A 59 1.89 -17.69 1.85
C ASN A 59 0.84 -16.63 2.22
N PHE A 60 -0.43 -17.04 2.25
CA PHE A 60 -1.56 -16.20 2.65
C PHE A 60 -1.82 -16.21 4.16
N ASN A 61 -1.03 -16.95 4.94
CA ASN A 61 -1.18 -17.05 6.40
C ASN A 61 -0.20 -16.17 7.16
N ASN A 62 0.83 -15.65 6.48
CA ASN A 62 1.78 -14.74 7.11
C ASN A 62 1.26 -13.30 7.05
N THR A 63 0.70 -12.84 8.18
CA THR A 63 0.21 -11.48 8.37
C THR A 63 1.23 -10.57 9.07
N ARG A 64 2.48 -11.05 9.26
CA ARG A 64 3.53 -10.24 9.87
C ARG A 64 3.93 -9.10 8.92
N PRO A 65 3.98 -7.84 9.41
CA PRO A 65 4.39 -6.71 8.58
C PRO A 65 5.80 -6.90 8.03
N ILE A 66 5.94 -6.75 6.71
CA ILE A 66 7.24 -6.79 6.02
C ILE A 66 7.92 -5.42 6.15
N LYS A 67 7.14 -4.35 6.11
CA LYS A 67 7.61 -2.97 6.28
C LYS A 67 6.52 -2.13 6.92
N TRP A 68 6.93 -1.17 7.75
CA TRP A 68 6.04 -0.13 8.26
C TRP A 68 6.20 1.13 7.42
N MET A 69 5.10 1.69 6.94
CA MET A 69 5.05 3.03 6.36
C MET A 69 4.82 4.02 7.51
N LYS A 70 5.86 4.70 7.98
CA LYS A 70 5.85 5.37 9.29
C LYS A 70 5.36 6.82 9.19
N ALA A 71 4.08 7.01 8.88
CA ALA A 71 3.53 8.33 8.53
C ALA A 71 4.35 9.00 7.40
N GLU A 72 4.66 8.23 6.37
CA GLU A 72 5.38 8.67 5.18
C GLU A 72 4.40 8.70 4.00
N ARG A 73 4.51 9.68 3.10
CA ARG A 73 3.64 9.76 1.92
C ARG A 73 3.81 8.58 0.96
N SER A 74 5.02 8.05 0.88
CA SER A 74 5.37 6.97 -0.03
C SER A 74 6.52 6.15 0.53
N ILE A 75 6.51 4.84 0.25
CA ILE A 75 7.65 3.96 0.44
C ILE A 75 7.87 3.13 -0.82
N SER A 76 9.11 2.71 -1.05
CA SER A 76 9.46 1.80 -2.15
C SER A 76 9.98 0.46 -1.64
N PHE A 77 9.76 -0.57 -2.43
CA PHE A 77 10.36 -1.89 -2.31
C PHE A 77 11.17 -2.15 -3.57
N ASN A 78 12.51 -2.13 -3.43
CA ASN A 78 13.44 -2.18 -4.57
C ASN A 78 13.94 -3.61 -4.87
N ASP A 79 13.76 -4.55 -3.95
CA ASP A 79 14.31 -5.92 -4.03
C ASP A 79 13.27 -6.99 -3.71
N THR A 80 12.08 -6.89 -4.34
CA THR A 80 10.96 -7.78 -4.01
C THR A 80 11.16 -9.23 -4.47
N ASN A 81 12.16 -9.52 -5.31
CA ASN A 81 12.35 -10.81 -5.99
C ASN A 81 11.05 -11.33 -6.67
N VAL A 82 10.21 -10.40 -7.12
CA VAL A 82 8.95 -10.69 -7.82
C VAL A 82 9.13 -10.41 -9.30
N SER A 83 9.04 -11.45 -10.12
CA SER A 83 9.12 -11.35 -11.58
C SER A 83 7.96 -10.50 -12.15
N PRO A 84 8.16 -9.75 -13.25
CA PRO A 84 7.10 -9.01 -13.92
C PRO A 84 5.85 -9.83 -14.25
N SER A 85 5.97 -11.15 -14.47
CA SER A 85 4.82 -12.02 -14.75
C SER A 85 4.06 -12.51 -13.52
N GLU A 86 4.57 -12.26 -12.31
CA GLU A 86 3.95 -12.68 -11.05
C GLU A 86 2.98 -11.62 -10.55
N TRP A 87 1.91 -12.05 -9.86
CA TRP A 87 1.06 -11.14 -9.11
C TRP A 87 1.62 -10.91 -7.70
N VAL A 88 1.22 -9.80 -7.09
CA VAL A 88 1.46 -9.47 -5.69
C VAL A 88 0.12 -9.06 -5.07
N ILE A 89 -0.19 -9.56 -3.89
CA ILE A 89 -1.39 -9.21 -3.13
C ILE A 89 -0.93 -8.55 -1.83
N PHE A 90 -1.32 -7.29 -1.66
CA PHE A 90 -1.10 -6.53 -0.43
C PHE A 90 -2.25 -6.71 0.56
N ASN A 91 -1.99 -6.41 1.84
CA ASN A 91 -2.93 -6.56 2.94
C ASN A 91 -3.40 -8.01 3.11
N VAL A 92 -2.46 -8.91 3.42
CA VAL A 92 -2.75 -10.35 3.58
C VAL A 92 -3.82 -10.55 4.66
N GLN A 93 -4.90 -11.25 4.31
CA GLN A 93 -6.11 -11.47 5.12
C GLN A 93 -6.79 -10.19 5.62
N GLU A 94 -6.56 -9.04 4.96
CA GLU A 94 -7.18 -7.76 5.33
C GLU A 94 -6.92 -7.35 6.79
N THR A 95 -5.78 -7.77 7.35
CA THR A 95 -5.42 -7.52 8.76
C THR A 95 -5.02 -6.07 9.05
N GLY A 96 -4.61 -5.32 8.02
CA GLY A 96 -4.36 -3.89 8.11
C GLY A 96 -5.64 -3.08 7.92
N ASN A 97 -5.86 -2.10 8.79
CA ASN A 97 -7.04 -1.21 8.76
C ASN A 97 -6.92 -0.12 7.68
N TYR A 98 -6.72 -0.51 6.42
CA TYR A 98 -6.57 0.42 5.30
C TYR A 98 -7.23 -0.16 4.05
N ILE A 99 -7.59 0.72 3.11
CA ILE A 99 -8.22 0.31 1.85
C ILE A 99 -7.10 0.09 0.81
N PRO A 100 -6.88 -1.13 0.30
CA PRO A 100 -5.86 -1.37 -0.72
C PRO A 100 -6.38 -1.00 -2.11
N ASN A 101 -5.57 -0.29 -2.90
CA ASN A 101 -5.77 -0.04 -4.31
C ASN A 101 -4.52 -0.49 -5.08
N GLN A 102 -4.67 -1.31 -6.12
CA GLN A 102 -3.53 -1.87 -6.85
C GLN A 102 -3.58 -1.48 -8.33
N LEU A 103 -2.56 -0.75 -8.77
CA LEU A 103 -2.41 -0.26 -10.13
C LEU A 103 -1.24 -0.96 -10.84
N ARG A 104 -1.44 -1.26 -12.13
CA ARG A 104 -0.42 -1.85 -13.01
C ARG A 104 -0.11 -0.88 -14.14
N TYR A 105 1.17 -0.54 -14.32
CA TYR A 105 1.61 0.24 -15.47
C TYR A 105 2.87 -0.37 -16.09
N ASN A 106 2.85 -0.50 -17.41
CA ASN A 106 4.03 -0.75 -18.22
C ASN A 106 4.48 0.60 -18.76
N LEU A 107 5.69 1.05 -18.41
CA LEU A 107 6.30 2.17 -19.13
C LEU A 107 6.77 1.60 -20.47
N ASN A 108 5.94 1.73 -21.50
CA ASN A 108 6.41 1.61 -22.88
C ASN A 108 7.26 2.87 -23.14
N GLN A 109 8.58 2.71 -23.13
CA GLN A 109 9.48 3.65 -23.80
C GLN A 109 9.79 3.10 -25.18
#